data_AF-A0A1M6SQ23-F1
#
_entry.id   AF-A0A1M6SQ23-F1
#
_cell.length_a   1.000
_cell.length_b   1.000
_cell.length_c   1.000
_cell.angle_alpha   90.00
_cell.angle_beta   90.00
_cell.angle_gamma   90.00
#
_symmetry.space_group_name_H-M   'P 1'
#
loop_
_entity.id
_entity.type
_entity.pdbx_description
1 polymer ?
#
loop_
_entity_poly.entity_id
_entity_poly.type
_entity_poly.pdbx_seq_one_letter_code
_entity_poly.pdbx_strand_id
1 'polypeptide(L)'
;MHILLIGLGNMGSKYLQKIKQMGESPVLCDIDSSKRDGEHPFYCHYGEVNEPLKAVIIAIDPSKHVDVALAFLEKGLPVLLEKPPALSSKDFERISSFDNLYVSEVESFSVCAEHIPKNAKSIKIERFGRGKGYVSPLWDLAWHDLYLLLRTYSKVEVKELSVKNGVWTLRGYADQAEFELSVQWESPHPRRIWNVDEGKVILDFGEEAVYSEGRLMVQRKRDKLRWMLESFLLGDYDRGSVERAGRIINIIENIS
;
A
#
# COMPACT_ATOMS: atom_id res chain seq x y z
N MET A 1 23.35 3.50 -12.57
CA MET A 1 22.30 4.42 -12.04
C MET A 1 21.74 3.78 -10.78
N HIS A 2 21.48 4.59 -9.75
CA HIS A 2 21.14 4.15 -8.39
C HIS A 2 19.66 4.24 -8.10
N ILE A 3 19.21 3.53 -7.07
CA ILE A 3 17.87 3.70 -6.48
C ILE A 3 18.03 4.56 -5.24
N LEU A 4 17.42 5.75 -5.21
CA LEU A 4 17.38 6.55 -3.99
C LEU A 4 16.28 6.03 -3.07
N LEU A 5 16.62 5.68 -1.84
CA LEU A 5 15.68 5.32 -0.79
C LEU A 5 15.67 6.41 0.29
N ILE A 6 14.55 7.12 0.39
CA ILE A 6 14.33 8.20 1.36
C ILE A 6 13.48 7.66 2.50
N GLY A 7 14.02 7.68 3.71
CA GLY A 7 13.41 7.11 4.91
C GLY A 7 13.83 5.66 5.13
N LEU A 8 14.50 5.41 6.25
CA LEU A 8 15.01 4.10 6.68
C LEU A 8 14.31 3.62 7.96
N GLY A 9 13.04 3.99 8.14
CA GLY A 9 12.19 3.48 9.21
C GLY A 9 11.80 2.00 9.02
N ASN A 10 10.69 1.59 9.61
CA ASN A 10 10.22 0.19 9.54
C ASN A 10 9.99 -0.31 8.11
N MET A 11 9.38 0.50 7.24
CA MET A 11 9.20 0.12 5.83
C MET A 11 10.46 0.38 5.01
N GLY A 12 11.14 1.50 5.24
CA GLY A 12 12.43 1.81 4.61
C GLY A 12 13.48 0.70 4.74
N SER A 13 13.65 0.14 5.93
CA SER A 13 14.59 -0.97 6.15
C SER A 13 14.22 -2.24 5.38
N LYS A 14 12.92 -2.54 5.21
CA LYS A 14 12.45 -3.65 4.37
C LYS A 14 12.73 -3.37 2.89
N TYR A 15 12.50 -2.15 2.41
CA TYR A 15 12.90 -1.75 1.06
C TYR A 15 14.40 -1.93 0.84
N LEU A 16 15.22 -1.41 1.75
CA LEU A 16 16.68 -1.55 1.68
C LEU A 16 17.10 -3.02 1.57
N GLN A 17 16.54 -3.88 2.42
CA GLN A 17 16.83 -5.32 2.40
C GLN A 17 16.49 -5.92 1.02
N LYS A 18 15.35 -5.56 0.43
CA LYS A 18 14.92 -6.09 -0.87
C LYS A 18 15.78 -5.57 -2.01
N ILE A 19 16.10 -4.27 -2.01
CA ILE A 19 17.01 -3.65 -2.98
C ILE A 19 18.36 -4.38 -2.97
N LYS A 20 18.95 -4.61 -1.78
CA LYS A 20 20.20 -5.39 -1.65
C LYS A 20 20.06 -6.82 -2.17
N GLN A 21 18.97 -7.52 -1.84
CA GLN A 21 18.72 -8.89 -2.32
C GLN A 21 18.55 -8.99 -3.84
N MET A 22 18.08 -7.92 -4.48
CA MET A 22 17.95 -7.83 -5.93
C MET A 22 19.28 -7.49 -6.62
N GLY A 23 20.36 -7.25 -5.88
CA GLY A 23 21.65 -6.83 -6.43
C GLY A 23 21.67 -5.39 -6.94
N GLU A 24 20.68 -4.59 -6.54
CA GLU A 24 20.56 -3.19 -6.91
C GLU A 24 21.43 -2.29 -6.03
N SER A 25 21.86 -1.14 -6.55
CA SER A 25 22.73 -0.19 -5.82
C SER A 25 21.91 0.94 -5.19
N PRO A 26 21.63 0.91 -3.87
CA PRO A 26 20.91 1.99 -3.22
C PRO A 26 21.81 3.20 -2.94
N VAL A 27 21.17 4.38 -2.93
CA VAL A 27 21.64 5.58 -2.24
C VAL A 27 20.64 5.84 -1.12
N LEU A 28 21.13 6.09 0.08
CA LEU A 28 20.31 6.18 1.27
C LEU A 28 20.13 7.65 1.68
N CYS A 29 18.92 8.00 2.10
CA CYS A 29 18.65 9.31 2.68
C CYS A 29 17.76 9.17 3.90
N ASP A 30 18.22 9.63 5.06
CA ASP A 30 17.40 9.73 6.28
C ASP A 30 17.91 10.89 7.13
N ILE A 31 17.00 11.60 7.80
CA ILE A 31 17.36 12.69 8.70
C ILE A 31 18.21 12.22 9.90
N ASP A 32 18.08 10.94 10.26
CA ASP A 32 18.84 10.30 11.33
C ASP A 32 20.11 9.64 10.77
N SER A 33 21.26 10.31 10.98
CA SER A 33 22.56 9.84 10.52
C SER A 33 23.01 8.51 11.13
N SER A 34 22.40 8.07 12.25
CA SER A 34 22.71 6.78 12.87
C SER A 34 22.23 5.59 12.04
N LYS A 35 21.32 5.81 11.08
CA LYS A 35 20.79 4.77 10.18
C LYS A 35 21.68 4.47 8.97
N ARG A 36 22.84 5.12 8.87
CA ARG A 36 23.87 4.77 7.89
C ARG A 36 24.27 3.30 8.04
N ASP A 37 24.36 2.58 6.94
CA ASP A 37 24.76 1.16 6.94
C ASP A 37 26.27 0.94 6.73
N GLY A 38 27.02 2.00 6.40
CA GLY A 38 28.47 1.97 6.17
C GLY A 38 28.89 1.42 4.81
N GLU A 39 27.95 0.93 4.02
CA GLU A 39 28.20 0.28 2.73
C GLU A 39 27.82 1.18 1.55
N HIS A 40 26.79 2.02 1.71
CA HIS A 40 26.20 2.80 0.63
C HIS A 40 26.32 4.32 0.87
N PRO A 41 26.30 5.14 -0.20
CA PRO A 41 26.20 6.58 -0.05
C PRO A 41 24.99 6.96 0.80
N PHE A 42 25.18 7.91 1.72
CA PHE A 42 24.17 8.30 2.69
C PHE A 42 24.14 9.81 2.86
N TYR A 43 22.95 10.37 2.76
CA TYR A 43 22.66 11.81 2.89
C TYR A 43 21.67 12.07 4.01
N CYS A 44 21.83 13.18 4.71
CA CYS A 44 20.86 13.62 5.71
C CYS A 44 19.72 14.46 5.10
N HIS A 45 19.91 14.95 3.87
CA HIS A 45 18.92 15.71 3.15
C HIS A 45 18.87 15.30 1.67
N TYR A 46 17.66 15.08 1.16
CA TYR A 46 17.45 14.55 -0.19
C TYR A 46 17.92 15.51 -1.31
N GLY A 47 17.96 16.82 -1.02
CA GLY A 47 18.48 17.84 -1.94
C GLY A 47 20.00 17.84 -2.11
N GLU A 48 20.73 17.09 -1.28
CA GLU A 48 22.20 16.98 -1.36
C GLU A 48 22.65 15.78 -2.21
N VAL A 49 21.72 14.90 -2.57
CA VAL A 49 21.98 13.69 -3.37
C VAL A 49 22.50 14.10 -4.75
N ASN A 50 23.70 13.63 -5.10
CA ASN A 50 24.39 13.98 -6.34
C ASN A 50 24.61 12.78 -7.27
N GLU A 51 24.25 11.58 -6.82
CA GLU A 51 24.39 10.36 -7.58
C GLU A 51 23.43 10.30 -8.77
N PRO A 52 23.81 9.63 -9.87
CA PRO A 52 22.91 9.42 -11.00
C PRO A 52 21.79 8.42 -10.62
N LEU A 53 20.56 8.92 -10.47
CA LEU A 53 19.39 8.13 -10.05
C LEU A 53 18.60 7.57 -11.23
N LYS A 54 18.13 6.32 -11.12
CA LYS A 54 17.12 5.74 -12.04
C LYS A 54 15.70 5.72 -11.48
N ALA A 55 15.56 5.75 -10.15
CA ALA A 55 14.28 5.72 -9.47
C ALA A 55 14.44 6.22 -8.02
N VAL A 56 13.32 6.63 -7.43
CA VAL A 56 13.23 7.09 -6.05
C VAL A 56 12.12 6.32 -5.33
N ILE A 57 12.41 5.86 -4.11
CA ILE A 57 11.43 5.24 -3.20
C ILE A 57 11.37 6.12 -1.95
N ILE A 58 10.17 6.52 -1.55
CA ILE A 58 9.95 7.42 -0.41
C ILE A 58 9.11 6.67 0.63
N ALA A 59 9.70 6.45 1.80
CA ALA A 59 9.12 5.72 2.93
C ALA A 59 9.33 6.52 4.23
N ILE A 60 8.86 7.76 4.24
CA ILE A 60 8.92 8.70 5.37
C ILE A 60 7.53 8.93 5.97
N ASP A 61 7.38 9.95 6.81
CA ASP A 61 6.09 10.39 7.31
C ASP A 61 5.19 10.89 6.14
N PRO A 62 3.93 10.41 6.01
CA PRO A 62 3.02 10.82 4.94
C PRO A 62 2.78 12.33 4.84
N SER A 63 2.91 13.09 5.93
CA SER A 63 2.81 14.56 5.92
C SER A 63 3.89 15.24 5.08
N LYS A 64 4.98 14.54 4.77
CA LYS A 64 6.12 15.04 3.98
C LYS A 64 6.22 14.39 2.60
N HIS A 65 5.37 13.41 2.28
CA HIS A 65 5.46 12.65 1.02
C HIS A 65 5.37 13.56 -0.21
N VAL A 66 4.38 14.44 -0.26
CA VAL A 66 4.10 15.29 -1.42
C VAL A 66 5.28 16.23 -1.72
N ASP A 67 5.76 16.95 -0.71
CA ASP A 67 6.84 17.92 -0.89
C ASP A 67 8.16 17.26 -1.31
N VAL A 68 8.48 16.10 -0.71
CA VAL A 68 9.69 15.35 -1.08
C VAL A 68 9.54 14.73 -2.47
N ALA A 69 8.38 14.19 -2.83
CA ALA A 69 8.13 13.60 -4.15
C ALA A 69 8.27 14.62 -5.28
N LEU A 70 7.75 15.84 -5.11
CA LEU A 70 7.83 16.90 -6.12
C LEU A 70 9.26 17.16 -6.59
N ALA A 71 10.22 17.17 -5.67
CA ALA A 71 11.64 17.42 -5.98
C ALA A 71 12.27 16.41 -6.97
N PHE A 72 11.64 15.25 -7.15
CA PHE A 72 12.08 14.20 -8.07
C PHE A 72 11.12 14.01 -9.26
N LEU A 73 9.82 14.15 -9.02
CA LEU A 73 8.80 14.08 -10.07
C LEU A 73 9.02 15.16 -11.14
N GLU A 74 9.31 16.39 -10.72
CA GLU A 74 9.59 17.53 -11.61
C GLU A 74 10.85 17.31 -12.47
N LYS A 75 11.74 16.41 -12.05
CA LYS A 75 12.95 16.02 -12.79
C LYS A 75 12.71 14.82 -13.71
N GLY A 76 11.47 14.33 -13.81
CA GLY A 76 11.11 13.18 -14.63
C GLY A 76 11.56 11.82 -14.07
N LEU A 77 11.99 11.75 -12.81
CA LEU A 77 12.42 10.49 -12.20
C LEU A 77 11.20 9.66 -11.76
N PRO A 78 11.17 8.34 -12.00
CA PRO A 78 10.18 7.45 -11.41
C PRO A 78 10.19 7.51 -9.88
N VAL A 79 9.04 7.77 -9.26
CA VAL A 79 8.87 7.84 -7.80
C VAL A 79 7.85 6.82 -7.34
N LEU A 80 8.24 5.92 -6.44
CA LEU A 80 7.35 5.05 -5.69
C LEU A 80 7.14 5.61 -4.28
N LEU A 81 5.93 6.08 -3.99
CA LEU A 81 5.53 6.55 -2.67
C LEU A 81 4.96 5.40 -1.84
N GLU A 82 5.42 5.29 -0.59
CA GLU A 82 4.72 4.47 0.40
C GLU A 82 3.29 4.98 0.66
N LYS A 83 2.41 4.06 1.04
CA LYS A 83 1.04 4.39 1.39
C LYS A 83 0.96 4.90 2.84
N PRO A 84 0.04 5.84 3.15
CA PRO A 84 -0.70 6.65 2.19
C PRO A 84 0.22 7.70 1.52
N PRO A 85 0.02 8.05 0.24
CA PRO A 85 0.88 8.98 -0.48
C PRO A 85 0.65 10.45 -0.09
N ALA A 86 -0.47 10.75 0.57
CA ALA A 86 -0.79 12.04 1.15
C ALA A 86 -1.85 11.86 2.26
N LEU A 87 -2.00 12.86 3.11
CA LEU A 87 -3.04 12.90 4.16
C LEU A 87 -4.27 13.72 3.76
N SER A 88 -4.24 14.36 2.58
CA SER A 88 -5.41 15.03 2.02
C SER A 88 -5.51 14.91 0.51
N SER A 89 -6.73 14.99 -0.03
CA SER A 89 -6.97 15.03 -1.48
C SER A 89 -6.29 16.24 -2.11
N LYS A 90 -6.43 17.41 -1.48
CA LYS A 90 -5.79 18.66 -1.90
C LYS A 90 -4.27 18.53 -2.01
N ASP A 91 -3.61 17.88 -1.05
CA ASP A 91 -2.16 17.67 -1.14
C ASP A 91 -1.80 16.65 -2.22
N PHE A 92 -2.59 15.58 -2.35
CA PHE A 92 -2.35 14.57 -3.37
C PHE A 92 -2.51 15.10 -4.80
N GLU A 93 -3.46 16.02 -5.03
CA GLU A 93 -3.68 16.67 -6.32
C GLU A 93 -2.41 17.33 -6.87
N ARG A 94 -1.55 17.85 -5.99
CA ARG A 94 -0.27 18.48 -6.36
C ARG A 94 0.69 17.54 -7.09
N ILE A 95 0.58 16.23 -6.88
CA ILE A 95 1.48 15.20 -7.47
C ILE A 95 0.75 14.18 -8.35
N SER A 96 -0.58 14.09 -8.26
CA SER A 96 -1.37 13.04 -8.92
C SER A 96 -1.35 13.06 -10.46
N SER A 97 -0.97 14.18 -11.06
CA SER A 97 -0.92 14.35 -12.52
C SER A 97 0.41 13.93 -13.15
N PHE A 98 1.42 13.56 -12.34
CA PHE A 98 2.72 13.13 -12.84
C PHE A 98 2.69 11.66 -13.29
N ASP A 99 2.96 11.40 -14.57
CA ASP A 99 2.98 10.04 -15.15
C ASP A 99 4.06 9.11 -14.56
N ASN A 100 5.06 9.69 -13.91
CA ASN A 100 6.17 9.01 -13.24
C ASN A 100 5.94 8.78 -11.74
N LEU A 101 4.74 9.08 -11.22
CA LEU A 101 4.33 8.75 -9.85
C LEU A 101 3.70 7.35 -9.78
N TYR A 102 4.05 6.61 -8.73
CA TYR A 102 3.43 5.34 -8.37
C TYR A 102 3.17 5.29 -6.86
N VAL A 103 2.11 4.60 -6.47
CA VAL A 103 1.76 4.39 -5.05
C VAL A 103 1.90 2.92 -4.70
N SER A 104 2.62 2.62 -3.62
CA SER A 104 2.86 1.26 -3.17
C SER A 104 1.57 0.59 -2.70
N GLU A 105 1.29 -0.61 -3.19
CA GLU A 105 0.28 -1.48 -2.60
C GLU A 105 0.71 -2.95 -2.69
N VAL A 106 1.35 -3.42 -1.63
CA VAL A 106 1.97 -4.75 -1.57
C VAL A 106 0.96 -5.89 -1.66
N GLU A 107 -0.28 -5.71 -1.19
CA GLU A 107 -1.31 -6.76 -1.22
C GLU A 107 -1.79 -7.03 -2.65
N SER A 108 -1.54 -6.13 -3.61
CA SER A 108 -1.82 -6.36 -5.04
C SER A 108 -1.01 -7.51 -5.63
N PHE A 109 0.09 -7.89 -4.99
CA PHE A 109 0.98 -8.99 -5.38
C PHE A 109 0.67 -10.30 -4.63
N SER A 110 -0.33 -10.30 -3.73
CA SER A 110 -0.79 -11.49 -3.03
C SER A 110 -1.41 -12.51 -3.98
N VAL A 111 -1.26 -13.80 -3.68
CA VAL A 111 -2.00 -14.84 -4.42
C VAL A 111 -3.51 -14.68 -4.24
N CYS A 112 -3.96 -14.13 -3.11
CA CYS A 112 -5.36 -13.85 -2.84
C CYS A 112 -5.94 -12.80 -3.79
N ALA A 113 -5.16 -11.78 -4.17
CA ALA A 113 -5.60 -10.71 -5.06
C ALA A 113 -5.95 -11.21 -6.47
N GLU A 114 -5.39 -12.34 -6.89
CA GLU A 114 -5.69 -12.97 -8.18
C GLU A 114 -7.04 -13.72 -8.18
N HIS A 115 -7.59 -14.00 -6.99
CA HIS A 115 -8.76 -14.85 -6.79
C HIS A 115 -9.97 -14.09 -6.23
N ILE A 116 -9.93 -12.75 -6.21
CA ILE A 116 -11.09 -11.94 -5.82
C ILE A 116 -12.20 -12.13 -6.87
N PRO A 117 -13.39 -12.66 -6.50
CA PRO A 117 -14.46 -12.90 -7.46
C PRO A 117 -15.03 -11.59 -7.98
N LYS A 118 -15.16 -11.42 -9.31
CA LYS A 118 -15.70 -10.18 -9.90
C LYS A 118 -17.23 -10.03 -9.79
N ASN A 119 -17.94 -11.14 -9.59
CA ASN A 119 -19.40 -11.21 -9.54
C ASN A 119 -19.91 -11.60 -8.14
N ALA A 120 -19.22 -11.15 -7.09
CA ALA A 120 -19.66 -11.37 -5.72
C ALA A 120 -21.02 -10.70 -5.47
N LYS A 121 -21.82 -11.30 -4.57
CA LYS A 121 -23.02 -10.68 -4.01
C LYS A 121 -22.74 -10.04 -2.67
N SER A 122 -21.88 -10.65 -1.85
CA SER A 122 -21.49 -10.12 -0.55
C SER A 122 -20.01 -10.34 -0.25
N ILE A 123 -19.39 -9.38 0.44
CA ILE A 123 -17.97 -9.40 0.81
C ILE A 123 -17.85 -8.94 2.26
N LYS A 124 -17.32 -9.79 3.14
CA LYS A 124 -16.94 -9.41 4.51
C LYS A 124 -15.44 -9.46 4.64
N ILE A 125 -14.85 -8.35 5.06
CA ILE A 125 -13.41 -8.18 5.15
C ILE A 125 -13.05 -7.87 6.60
N GLU A 126 -12.08 -8.61 7.13
CA GLU A 126 -11.53 -8.38 8.45
C GLU A 126 -10.01 -8.21 8.33
N ARG A 127 -9.54 -7.00 8.63
CA ARG A 127 -8.10 -6.71 8.72
C ARG A 127 -7.78 -6.18 10.10
N PHE A 128 -7.36 -7.10 10.95
CA PHE A 128 -7.03 -6.86 12.35
C PHE A 128 -5.53 -6.97 12.56
N GLY A 129 -4.92 -5.85 12.93
CA GLY A 129 -3.48 -5.72 13.13
C GLY A 129 -3.03 -6.13 14.53
N ARG A 130 -1.78 -6.60 14.63
CA ARG A 130 -1.14 -6.94 15.93
C ARG A 130 -0.73 -5.71 16.73
N GLY A 131 -0.41 -4.62 16.06
CA GLY A 131 0.12 -3.41 16.67
C GLY A 131 -0.64 -2.18 16.22
N LYS A 132 -0.29 -1.06 16.84
CA LYS A 132 -0.77 0.27 16.47
C LYS A 132 -0.09 0.74 15.18
N GLY A 133 -0.86 1.41 14.32
CA GLY A 133 -0.36 2.11 13.15
C GLY A 133 0.10 3.53 13.48
N TYR A 134 0.13 4.38 12.46
CA TYR A 134 0.65 5.74 12.53
C TYR A 134 -0.46 6.80 12.49
N VAL A 135 -1.44 6.64 11.60
CA VAL A 135 -2.48 7.67 11.34
C VAL A 135 -3.82 7.24 11.94
N SER A 136 -4.47 6.23 11.37
CA SER A 136 -5.69 5.62 11.91
C SER A 136 -5.90 4.22 11.32
N PRO A 137 -6.74 3.36 11.91
CA PRO A 137 -7.07 2.06 11.32
C PRO A 137 -7.55 2.15 9.86
N LEU A 138 -8.22 3.24 9.47
CA LEU A 138 -8.65 3.44 8.08
C LEU A 138 -7.45 3.65 7.15
N TRP A 139 -6.58 4.61 7.48
CA TRP A 139 -5.40 4.95 6.68
C TRP A 139 -4.35 3.83 6.65
N ASP A 140 -4.18 3.12 7.77
CA ASP A 140 -3.11 2.13 7.89
C ASP A 140 -3.53 0.73 7.48
N LEU A 141 -4.79 0.34 7.73
CA LEU A 141 -5.28 -1.00 7.47
C LEU A 141 -6.29 -1.02 6.31
N ALA A 142 -7.38 -0.25 6.41
CA ALA A 142 -8.47 -0.31 5.42
C ALA A 142 -8.00 0.07 4.00
N TRP A 143 -6.97 0.91 3.90
CA TRP A 143 -6.29 1.28 2.65
C TRP A 143 -6.05 0.08 1.72
N HIS A 144 -5.47 -0.99 2.26
CA HIS A 144 -5.12 -2.18 1.48
C HIS A 144 -6.34 -2.82 0.81
N ASP A 145 -7.42 -2.96 1.58
CA ASP A 145 -8.62 -3.63 1.11
C ASP A 145 -9.46 -2.73 0.20
N LEU A 146 -9.55 -1.42 0.51
CA LEU A 146 -10.16 -0.44 -0.38
C LEU A 146 -9.42 -0.38 -1.74
N TYR A 147 -8.09 -0.47 -1.74
CA TYR A 147 -7.32 -0.54 -2.98
C TYR A 147 -7.66 -1.78 -3.79
N LEU A 148 -7.72 -2.96 -3.17
CA LEU A 148 -8.07 -4.20 -3.85
C LEU A 148 -9.52 -4.21 -4.35
N LEU A 149 -10.46 -3.62 -3.59
CA LEU A 149 -11.84 -3.41 -4.05
C LEU A 149 -11.84 -2.53 -5.31
N LEU A 150 -11.18 -1.37 -5.28
CA LEU A 150 -11.09 -0.44 -6.42
C LEU A 150 -10.31 -1.00 -7.62
N ARG A 151 -9.44 -1.97 -7.39
CA ARG A 151 -8.73 -2.70 -8.46
C ARG A 151 -9.61 -3.75 -9.13
N THR A 152 -10.56 -4.32 -8.39
CA THR A 152 -11.39 -5.44 -8.85
C THR A 152 -12.73 -4.98 -9.41
N TYR A 153 -13.34 -3.98 -8.76
CA TYR A 153 -14.68 -3.48 -9.04
C TYR A 153 -14.59 -2.06 -9.60
N SER A 154 -15.51 -1.72 -10.49
CA SER A 154 -15.48 -0.44 -11.20
C SER A 154 -15.84 0.72 -10.26
N LYS A 155 -16.87 0.51 -9.44
CA LYS A 155 -17.37 1.47 -8.46
C LYS A 155 -17.26 0.89 -7.06
N VAL A 156 -16.71 1.67 -6.14
CA VAL A 156 -16.74 1.40 -4.70
C VAL A 156 -17.34 2.62 -4.02
N GLU A 157 -18.37 2.41 -3.22
CA GLU A 157 -19.11 3.47 -2.53
C GLU A 157 -19.30 3.08 -1.07
N VAL A 158 -18.72 3.85 -0.15
CA VAL A 158 -18.94 3.71 1.29
C VAL A 158 -20.21 4.49 1.66
N LYS A 159 -21.11 3.84 2.40
CA LYS A 159 -22.39 4.40 2.86
C LYS A 159 -22.40 4.70 4.35
N GLU A 160 -21.65 3.95 5.13
CA GLU A 160 -21.64 4.05 6.58
C GLU A 160 -20.23 3.78 7.11
N LEU A 161 -19.82 4.58 8.10
CA LEU A 161 -18.74 4.26 9.02
C LEU A 161 -19.35 4.10 10.42
N SER A 162 -19.02 2.99 11.08
CA SER A 162 -19.37 2.78 12.49
C SER A 162 -18.14 2.38 13.28
N VAL A 163 -18.03 2.86 14.52
CA VAL A 163 -16.92 2.52 15.43
C VAL A 163 -17.51 1.92 16.70
N LYS A 164 -17.19 0.65 16.98
CA LYS A 164 -17.67 -0.07 18.16
C LYS A 164 -16.52 -0.86 18.78
N ASN A 165 -16.27 -0.67 20.06
CA ASN A 165 -15.22 -1.37 20.81
C ASN A 165 -13.84 -1.34 20.12
N GLY A 166 -13.49 -0.20 19.52
CA GLY A 166 -12.22 -0.02 18.79
C GLY A 166 -12.16 -0.65 17.40
N VAL A 167 -13.22 -1.33 16.94
CA VAL A 167 -13.36 -1.81 15.57
C VAL A 167 -14.05 -0.74 14.73
N TRP A 168 -13.39 -0.34 13.64
CA TRP A 168 -13.93 0.58 12.65
C TRP A 168 -14.47 -0.25 11.50
N THR A 169 -15.75 -0.08 11.18
CA THR A 169 -16.42 -0.86 10.14
C THR A 169 -17.02 0.06 9.09
N LEU A 170 -16.54 -0.08 7.86
CA LEU A 170 -17.10 0.53 6.66
C LEU A 170 -18.13 -0.40 6.04
N ARG A 171 -19.30 0.13 5.67
CA ARG A 171 -20.30 -0.60 4.88
C ARG A 171 -20.61 0.15 3.60
N GLY A 172 -20.83 -0.60 2.52
CA GLY A 172 -21.05 0.00 1.23
C GLY A 172 -21.28 -1.01 0.12
N TYR A 173 -21.07 -0.55 -1.11
CA TYR A 173 -21.22 -1.34 -2.32
C TYR A 173 -19.95 -1.32 -3.16
N ALA A 174 -19.56 -2.47 -3.67
CA ALA A 174 -18.53 -2.64 -4.70
C ALA A 174 -19.22 -3.21 -5.95
N ASP A 175 -19.47 -2.35 -6.93
CA ASP A 175 -20.45 -2.54 -8.01
C ASP A 175 -21.83 -2.96 -7.47
N GLN A 176 -22.21 -4.25 -7.59
CA GLN A 176 -23.46 -4.80 -7.06
C GLN A 176 -23.26 -5.58 -5.75
N ALA A 177 -22.01 -5.81 -5.32
CA ALA A 177 -21.70 -6.56 -4.12
C ALA A 177 -21.84 -5.67 -2.88
N GLU A 178 -22.59 -6.11 -1.89
CA GLU A 178 -22.56 -5.49 -0.56
C GLU A 178 -21.22 -5.82 0.11
N PHE A 179 -20.54 -4.81 0.67
CA PHE A 179 -19.32 -5.06 1.43
C PHE A 179 -19.39 -4.50 2.86
N GLU A 180 -18.74 -5.23 3.76
CA GLU A 180 -18.41 -4.80 5.12
C GLU A 180 -16.90 -4.96 5.33
N LEU A 181 -16.20 -3.86 5.63
CA LEU A 181 -14.76 -3.85 5.91
C LEU A 181 -14.52 -3.43 7.35
N SER A 182 -14.10 -4.37 8.18
CA SER A 182 -13.79 -4.16 9.59
C SER A 182 -12.29 -4.13 9.81
N VAL A 183 -11.82 -3.05 10.45
CA VAL A 183 -10.40 -2.86 10.79
C VAL A 183 -10.22 -2.49 12.25
N GLN A 184 -9.13 -3.00 12.83
CA GLN A 184 -8.78 -2.78 14.23
C GLN A 184 -7.26 -2.87 14.40
N TRP A 185 -6.67 -1.94 15.14
CA TRP A 185 -5.31 -2.07 15.65
C TRP A 185 -5.28 -2.87 16.95
N GLU A 186 -4.14 -3.49 17.24
CA GLU A 186 -3.90 -4.17 18.53
C GLU A 186 -4.99 -5.20 18.88
N SER A 187 -5.49 -5.90 17.84
CA SER A 187 -6.50 -6.92 18.04
C SER A 187 -5.90 -8.16 18.71
N PRO A 188 -6.59 -8.78 19.69
CA PRO A 188 -6.14 -10.03 20.29
C PRO A 188 -6.14 -11.21 19.30
N HIS A 189 -6.87 -11.09 18.19
CA HIS A 189 -7.00 -12.11 17.15
C HIS A 189 -6.67 -11.53 15.77
N PRO A 190 -5.38 -11.21 15.53
CA PRO A 190 -4.95 -10.59 14.28
C PRO A 190 -5.22 -11.51 13.10
N ARG A 191 -5.86 -10.98 12.05
CA ARG A 191 -6.23 -11.71 10.85
C ARG A 191 -6.41 -10.76 9.67
N ARG A 192 -6.31 -11.31 8.46
CA ARG A 192 -6.47 -10.59 7.19
C ARG A 192 -7.25 -11.47 6.22
N ILE A 193 -8.58 -11.42 6.31
CA ILE A 193 -9.45 -12.37 5.63
C ILE A 193 -10.53 -11.63 4.86
N TRP A 194 -10.78 -12.08 3.62
CA TRP A 194 -12.00 -11.78 2.89
C TRP A 194 -12.86 -13.03 2.86
N ASN A 195 -14.10 -12.92 3.31
CA ASN A 195 -15.13 -13.93 3.21
C ASN A 195 -16.16 -13.45 2.18
N VAL A 196 -16.25 -14.15 1.06
CA VAL A 196 -17.08 -13.77 -0.08
C VAL A 196 -18.23 -14.76 -0.23
N ASP A 197 -19.44 -14.23 -0.45
CA ASP A 197 -20.68 -14.96 -0.63
C ASP A 197 -20.94 -16.01 0.46
N GLU A 198 -20.83 -15.58 1.72
CA GLU A 198 -21.07 -16.41 2.92
C GLU A 198 -20.11 -17.62 3.03
N GLY A 199 -18.85 -17.42 2.66
CA GLY A 199 -17.78 -18.40 2.84
C GLY A 199 -17.60 -19.36 1.68
N LYS A 200 -18.31 -19.14 0.57
CA LYS A 200 -18.06 -19.86 -0.68
C LYS A 200 -16.64 -19.66 -1.17
N VAL A 201 -16.10 -18.45 -1.00
CA VAL A 201 -14.68 -18.16 -1.22
C VAL A 201 -14.12 -17.46 0.02
N ILE A 202 -12.97 -17.95 0.50
CA ILE A 202 -12.21 -17.32 1.59
C ILE A 202 -10.82 -17.00 1.08
N LEU A 203 -10.43 -15.72 1.18
CA LEU A 203 -9.10 -15.24 0.84
C LEU A 203 -8.38 -14.87 2.13
N ASP A 204 -7.41 -15.69 2.54
CA ASP A 204 -6.59 -15.45 3.72
C ASP A 204 -5.25 -14.84 3.31
N PHE A 205 -5.19 -13.50 3.37
CA PHE A 205 -3.97 -12.73 3.10
C PHE A 205 -2.91 -12.89 4.21
N GLY A 206 -3.30 -13.41 5.38
CA GLY A 206 -2.39 -13.81 6.46
C GLY A 206 -1.53 -14.99 6.04
N GLU A 207 -2.19 -16.03 5.53
CA GLU A 207 -1.59 -17.31 5.17
C GLU A 207 -1.21 -17.43 3.68
N GLU A 208 -1.52 -16.41 2.87
CA GLU A 208 -1.43 -16.43 1.40
C GLU A 208 -2.14 -17.67 0.84
N ALA A 209 -3.40 -17.86 1.26
CA ALA A 209 -4.21 -19.02 0.96
C ALA A 209 -5.62 -18.63 0.45
N VAL A 210 -6.12 -19.41 -0.50
CA VAL A 210 -7.47 -19.27 -1.07
C VAL A 210 -8.21 -20.57 -0.88
N TYR A 211 -9.43 -20.47 -0.34
CA TYR A 211 -10.33 -21.59 -0.16
C TYR A 211 -11.60 -21.38 -0.99
N SER A 212 -12.14 -22.45 -1.56
CA SER A 212 -13.42 -22.47 -2.26
C SER A 212 -14.25 -23.63 -1.73
N GLU A 213 -15.50 -23.38 -1.33
CA GLU A 213 -16.41 -24.38 -0.77
C GLU A 213 -15.75 -25.21 0.36
N GLY A 214 -15.01 -24.51 1.23
CA GLY A 214 -14.29 -25.10 2.37
C GLY A 214 -13.01 -25.88 2.01
N ARG A 215 -12.61 -25.95 0.73
CA ARG A 215 -11.41 -26.67 0.28
C ARG A 215 -10.28 -25.70 -0.07
N LEU A 216 -9.05 -26.02 0.33
CA LEU A 216 -7.88 -25.25 -0.06
C LEU A 216 -7.65 -25.38 -1.57
N MET A 217 -7.68 -24.26 -2.28
CA MET A 217 -7.46 -24.19 -3.73
C MET A 217 -6.01 -23.86 -4.06
N VAL A 218 -5.44 -22.88 -3.36
CA VAL A 218 -4.05 -22.48 -3.52
C VAL A 218 -3.51 -21.96 -2.20
N GLN A 219 -2.26 -22.30 -1.89
CA GLN A 219 -1.47 -21.63 -0.86
C GLN A 219 -0.07 -21.41 -1.39
N ARG A 220 0.36 -20.16 -1.48
CA ARG A 220 1.68 -19.82 -2.01
C ARG A 220 2.20 -18.54 -1.40
N LYS A 221 3.16 -18.68 -0.49
CA LYS A 221 3.91 -17.54 0.04
C LYS A 221 4.68 -16.86 -1.09
N ARG A 222 4.53 -15.55 -1.18
CA ARG A 222 5.22 -14.69 -2.16
C ARG A 222 6.05 -13.66 -1.44
N ASP A 223 7.21 -13.32 -2.01
CA ASP A 223 7.93 -12.12 -1.64
C ASP A 223 7.29 -10.91 -2.32
N LYS A 224 6.11 -10.52 -1.81
CA LYS A 224 5.25 -9.49 -2.43
C LYS A 224 5.99 -8.16 -2.59
N LEU A 225 6.81 -7.79 -1.61
CA LEU A 225 7.58 -6.54 -1.65
C LEU A 225 8.65 -6.58 -2.75
N ARG A 226 9.35 -7.70 -2.90
CA ARG A 226 10.32 -7.87 -4.00
C ARG A 226 9.63 -7.76 -5.36
N TRP A 227 8.52 -8.46 -5.58
CA TRP A 227 7.78 -8.40 -6.85
C TRP A 227 7.25 -7.00 -7.14
N MET A 228 6.77 -6.28 -6.12
CA MET A 228 6.35 -4.90 -6.24
C MET A 228 7.49 -3.99 -6.73
N LEU A 229 8.69 -4.15 -6.16
CA LEU A 229 9.88 -3.40 -6.56
C LEU A 229 10.39 -3.78 -7.94
N GLU A 230 10.44 -5.07 -8.28
CA GLU A 230 10.83 -5.53 -9.61
C GLU A 230 9.88 -4.95 -10.67
N SER A 231 8.57 -5.01 -10.43
CA SER A 231 7.56 -4.42 -11.32
C SER A 231 7.72 -2.90 -11.47
N PHE A 232 7.99 -2.18 -10.38
CA PHE A 232 8.30 -0.74 -10.42
C PHE A 232 9.55 -0.42 -11.23
N LEU A 233 10.65 -1.11 -10.98
CA LEU A 233 11.94 -0.83 -11.62
C LEU A 233 11.97 -1.23 -13.11
N LEU A 234 11.19 -2.25 -13.50
CA LEU A 234 11.05 -2.67 -14.90
C LEU A 234 10.05 -1.80 -15.68
N GLY A 235 9.27 -0.95 -15.01
CA GLY A 235 8.26 -0.10 -15.65
C GLY A 235 6.91 -0.79 -15.89
N ASP A 236 6.74 -2.01 -15.38
CA ASP A 236 5.52 -2.84 -15.50
C ASP A 236 4.53 -2.61 -14.34
N TYR A 237 4.80 -1.61 -13.48
CA TYR A 237 3.95 -1.32 -12.33
C TYR A 237 2.58 -0.78 -12.73
N ASP A 238 1.58 -1.14 -11.93
CA ASP A 238 0.19 -0.79 -12.16
C ASP A 238 -0.02 0.73 -12.22
N ARG A 239 -0.27 1.22 -13.43
CA ARG A 239 -0.50 2.64 -13.74
C ARG A 239 -1.76 3.21 -13.10
N GLY A 240 -2.73 2.36 -12.75
CA GLY A 240 -3.92 2.79 -12.01
C GLY A 240 -3.68 3.05 -10.52
N SER A 241 -2.45 2.88 -10.02
CA SER A 241 -2.13 3.03 -8.59
C SER A 241 -2.41 4.44 -8.07
N VAL A 242 -2.10 5.46 -8.86
CA VAL A 242 -2.33 6.88 -8.52
C VAL A 242 -3.82 7.21 -8.47
N GLU A 243 -4.59 6.79 -9.49
CA GLU A 243 -6.04 7.00 -9.54
C GLU A 243 -6.73 6.35 -8.33
N ARG A 244 -6.40 5.09 -8.04
CA ARG A 244 -6.99 4.37 -6.90
C ARG A 244 -6.60 5.02 -5.57
N ALA A 245 -5.35 5.44 -5.40
CA ALA A 245 -4.95 6.16 -4.19
C ALA A 245 -5.75 7.44 -3.98
N GLY A 246 -5.97 8.24 -5.04
CA GLY A 246 -6.82 9.43 -4.98
C GLY A 246 -8.27 9.11 -4.60
N ARG A 247 -8.84 8.03 -5.15
CA ARG A 247 -10.18 7.55 -4.76
C ARG A 247 -10.23 7.11 -3.30
N ILE A 248 -9.22 6.42 -2.78
CA ILE A 248 -9.16 6.01 -1.37
C ILE A 248 -9.06 7.22 -0.45
N ILE A 249 -8.20 8.19 -0.77
CA ILE A 249 -8.05 9.42 0.00
C ILE A 249 -9.42 10.14 0.09
N ASN A 250 -10.09 10.33 -1.05
CA ASN A 250 -11.42 10.92 -1.07
C ASN A 250 -12.45 10.12 -0.25
N ILE A 251 -12.42 8.79 -0.31
CA ILE A 251 -13.29 7.94 0.51
C ILE A 251 -13.02 8.19 2.00
N ILE A 252 -11.77 8.12 2.43
CA ILE A 252 -11.41 8.21 3.86
C ILE A 252 -11.65 9.64 4.40
N GLU A 253 -11.34 10.68 3.61
CA GLU A 253 -11.60 12.08 4.02
C GLU A 253 -13.10 12.37 4.19
N ASN A 254 -13.96 11.88 3.30
CA ASN A 254 -15.39 12.20 3.34
C ASN A 254 -16.19 11.40 4.38
N ILE A 255 -15.59 10.37 4.97
CA ILE A 255 -16.22 9.55 6.01
C ILE A 255 -15.63 9.80 7.41
N SER A 256 -14.52 10.55 7.50
CA SER A 256 -13.83 10.86 8.76
C SER A 256 -14.36 12.13 9.42
#